data_AF-A0A9R0WKP3-F1
#
_entry.id   AF-A0A9R0WKP3-F1
#
_cell.length_a   1.000
_cell.length_b   1.000
_cell.length_c   1.000
_cell.angle_alpha   90.00
_cell.angle_beta   90.00
_cell.angle_gamma   90.00
#
_symmetry.space_group_name_H-M   'P 1'
#
loop_
_entity.id
_entity.type
_entity.pdbx_description
1 polymer ?
#
loop_
_entity_poly.entity_id
_entity_poly.type
_entity_poly.pdbx_seq_one_letter_code
_entity_poly.pdbx_strand_id
1 'polypeptide(L)'
;MSSTAAAAPPARRTRSRLPSASSRRSDDPSSAANANGNGKTSPKLASPKHLPGERTVKKLRLSKALTIPEGTTVYDASRRMAARRVDAVLLTDAQGLLSGIVTDKDISTRVIAEGLRVEQTAMSKIMTRNPTYVTADSLAIEALQKMVQGIFS
;
A
#
# COMPACT_ATOMS: atom_id res chain seq x y z
N MET A 1 -39.14 22.61 -34.64
CA MET A 1 -39.41 21.17 -34.43
C MET A 1 -38.84 20.76 -33.08
N SER A 2 -39.75 20.27 -32.23
CA SER A 2 -39.56 19.38 -31.07
C SER A 2 -38.66 19.78 -29.90
N SER A 3 -39.35 20.25 -28.86
CA SER A 3 -39.08 20.10 -27.43
C SER A 3 -38.90 18.62 -27.05
N THR A 4 -37.96 18.31 -26.15
CA THR A 4 -38.15 17.24 -25.15
C THR A 4 -37.31 17.54 -23.91
N ALA A 5 -37.98 17.73 -22.78
CA ALA A 5 -37.41 17.85 -21.46
C ALA A 5 -37.70 16.59 -20.62
N ALA A 6 -36.82 16.36 -19.64
CA ALA A 6 -36.99 15.63 -18.39
C ALA A 6 -37.16 14.09 -18.45
N ALA A 7 -36.21 13.40 -17.79
CA ALA A 7 -36.41 12.07 -17.21
C ALA A 7 -35.96 12.09 -15.74
N ALA A 8 -36.87 11.69 -14.86
CA ALA A 8 -36.75 11.65 -13.40
C ALA A 8 -35.97 10.40 -12.90
N PRO A 9 -35.41 10.43 -11.66
CA PRO A 9 -34.74 9.27 -11.07
C PRO A 9 -35.68 8.41 -10.20
N PRO A 10 -35.57 7.07 -10.16
CA PRO A 10 -36.29 6.27 -9.18
C PRO A 10 -35.48 5.95 -7.91
N ALA A 11 -36.06 6.40 -6.79
CA ALA A 11 -36.34 5.72 -5.52
C ALA A 11 -35.30 4.79 -4.83
N ARG A 12 -34.77 5.35 -3.73
CA ARG A 12 -34.45 4.79 -2.41
C ARG A 12 -35.14 3.47 -2.02
N ARG A 13 -34.37 2.42 -1.71
CA ARG A 13 -34.84 1.22 -0.96
C ARG A 13 -34.37 1.26 0.49
N THR A 14 -35.31 1.08 1.40
CA THR A 14 -35.17 1.03 2.86
C THR A 14 -35.02 -0.40 3.38
N ARG A 15 -34.12 -0.54 4.35
CA ARG A 15 -34.03 -1.47 5.51
C ARG A 15 -34.92 -2.72 5.59
N SER A 16 -34.30 -3.84 5.95
CA SER A 16 -34.70 -4.86 6.96
C SER A 16 -33.95 -6.17 6.63
N ARG A 17 -33.55 -7.08 7.51
CA ARG A 17 -33.70 -7.34 8.95
C ARG A 17 -32.69 -8.45 9.27
N LEU A 18 -31.98 -8.35 10.39
CA LEU A 18 -31.26 -9.48 11.01
C LEU A 18 -32.27 -10.38 11.75
N PRO A 19 -32.01 -11.69 11.84
CA PRO A 19 -32.45 -12.47 12.99
C PRO A 19 -31.28 -12.95 13.87
N SER A 20 -31.58 -12.97 15.15
CA SER A 20 -30.78 -13.27 16.32
C SER A 20 -30.73 -14.75 16.70
N ALA A 21 -29.59 -15.15 17.29
CA ALA A 21 -29.38 -15.98 18.50
C ALA A 21 -30.23 -17.24 18.79
N SER A 22 -29.53 -18.33 19.11
CA SER A 22 -29.78 -19.20 20.30
C SER A 22 -28.52 -20.05 20.53
N SER A 23 -27.69 -19.81 21.56
CA SER A 23 -27.82 -20.23 22.96
C SER A 23 -28.04 -21.74 23.16
N ARG A 24 -27.01 -22.42 23.69
CA ARG A 24 -27.13 -23.49 24.68
C ARG A 24 -25.81 -23.62 25.45
N ARG A 25 -25.92 -23.31 26.74
CA ARG A 25 -24.95 -23.46 27.82
C ARG A 25 -25.10 -24.85 28.45
N SER A 26 -24.03 -25.31 29.10
CA SER A 26 -23.94 -26.09 30.37
C SER A 26 -22.85 -27.16 30.24
N ASP A 27 -21.93 -27.43 31.16
CA ASP A 27 -21.57 -26.90 32.48
C ASP A 27 -20.14 -27.43 32.79
N ASP A 28 -19.44 -26.69 33.66
CA ASP A 28 -18.20 -27.04 34.38
C ASP A 28 -18.43 -28.24 35.35
N PRO A 29 -17.42 -28.96 35.90
CA PRO A 29 -16.49 -28.32 36.86
C PRO A 29 -15.05 -28.89 37.01
N SER A 30 -14.15 -27.95 37.32
CA SER A 30 -13.08 -27.95 38.35
C SER A 30 -12.06 -29.09 38.47
N SER A 31 -10.77 -28.71 38.38
CA SER A 31 -9.76 -29.08 39.39
C SER A 31 -8.59 -28.09 39.40
N ALA A 32 -7.94 -28.00 40.55
CA ALA A 32 -7.26 -26.85 41.09
C ALA A 32 -5.81 -26.60 40.60
N ALA A 33 -5.44 -25.32 40.65
CA ALA A 33 -4.18 -24.74 41.11
C ALA A 33 -2.83 -25.33 40.64
N ASN A 34 -2.01 -24.51 39.99
CA ASN A 34 -0.75 -24.06 40.61
C ASN A 34 -0.19 -22.79 39.94
N ALA A 35 0.50 -21.98 40.75
CA ALA A 35 1.02 -20.67 40.42
C ALA A 35 2.40 -20.69 39.71
N ASN A 36 2.75 -19.52 39.17
CA ASN A 36 4.10 -18.94 39.04
C ASN A 36 4.83 -19.13 37.69
N GLY A 37 5.25 -18.01 37.05
CA GLY A 37 6.19 -18.05 35.93
C GLY A 37 6.17 -16.82 35.02
N ASN A 38 7.02 -15.85 35.35
CA ASN A 38 7.30 -14.60 34.65
C ASN A 38 7.89 -14.84 33.24
N GLY A 39 7.48 -14.07 32.22
CA GLY A 39 8.16 -14.07 30.91
C GLY A 39 7.33 -13.52 29.74
N LYS A 40 7.35 -12.19 29.55
CA LYS A 40 6.88 -11.55 28.31
C LYS A 40 7.72 -12.02 27.13
N THR A 41 7.25 -13.00 26.37
CA THR A 41 7.73 -13.27 25.02
C THR A 41 6.68 -12.75 24.04
N SER A 42 6.95 -11.57 23.46
CA SER A 42 6.25 -11.14 22.24
C SER A 42 6.28 -12.29 21.23
N PRO A 43 5.18 -12.61 20.54
CA PRO A 43 5.21 -13.68 19.55
C PRO A 43 6.10 -13.20 18.41
N LYS A 44 7.29 -13.79 18.30
CA LYS A 44 8.16 -13.68 17.14
C LYS A 44 7.34 -14.19 15.96
N LEU A 45 6.89 -13.25 15.10
CA LEU A 45 6.14 -13.53 13.88
C LEU A 45 6.82 -14.71 13.17
N ALA A 46 6.12 -15.84 13.07
CA ALA A 46 6.67 -17.06 12.53
C ALA A 46 7.17 -16.79 11.09
N SER A 47 8.46 -17.02 10.86
CA SER A 47 9.02 -16.94 9.52
C SER A 47 8.31 -17.96 8.64
N PRO A 48 7.78 -17.57 7.46
CA PRO A 48 7.09 -18.50 6.58
C PRO A 48 8.05 -19.61 6.17
N LYS A 49 7.62 -20.86 6.36
CA LYS A 49 8.36 -22.06 5.98
C LYS A 49 8.27 -22.22 4.45
N HIS A 50 9.11 -21.51 3.71
CA HIS A 50 9.18 -21.67 2.26
C HIS A 50 9.79 -23.03 1.90
N LEU A 51 9.21 -23.66 0.89
CA LEU A 51 9.61 -24.98 0.43
C LEU A 51 11.00 -24.92 -0.22
N PRO A 52 11.80 -26.00 -0.17
CA PRO A 52 13.09 -26.05 -0.84
C PRO A 52 12.93 -25.80 -2.36
N GLY A 53 13.50 -24.70 -2.84
CA GLY A 53 13.42 -24.27 -4.25
C GLY A 53 12.72 -22.93 -4.47
N GLU A 54 11.99 -22.42 -3.48
CA GLU A 54 11.27 -21.15 -3.61
C GLU A 54 12.21 -19.93 -3.52
N ARG A 55 12.07 -19.03 -4.50
CA ARG A 55 12.83 -17.78 -4.58
C ARG A 55 12.01 -16.66 -3.95
N THR A 56 12.54 -16.04 -2.90
CA THR A 56 11.96 -14.83 -2.30
C THR A 56 12.40 -13.58 -3.04
N VAL A 57 11.70 -12.47 -2.81
CA VAL A 57 12.07 -11.14 -3.35
C VAL A 57 13.50 -10.76 -2.97
N LYS A 58 13.96 -11.09 -1.75
CA LYS A 58 15.34 -10.87 -1.29
C LYS A 58 16.39 -11.51 -2.21
N LYS A 59 16.08 -12.67 -2.80
CA LYS A 59 17.00 -13.42 -3.69
C LYS A 59 17.05 -12.87 -5.13
N LEU A 60 16.31 -11.78 -5.43
CA LEU A 60 16.30 -11.13 -6.75
C LEU A 60 17.39 -10.07 -6.93
N ARG A 61 18.19 -9.77 -5.88
CA ARG A 61 19.28 -8.78 -5.93
C ARG A 61 18.82 -7.40 -6.43
N LEU A 62 17.75 -6.88 -5.83
CA LEU A 62 17.19 -5.58 -6.17
C LEU A 62 18.18 -4.45 -5.81
N SER A 63 18.25 -3.45 -6.69
CA SER A 63 19.01 -2.22 -6.45
C SER A 63 18.38 -1.38 -5.33
N LYS A 64 19.21 -0.58 -4.65
CA LYS A 64 18.72 0.36 -3.64
C LYS A 64 17.85 1.43 -4.30
N ALA A 65 16.61 1.56 -3.84
CA ALA A 65 15.71 2.61 -4.29
C ALA A 65 16.22 4.01 -3.90
N LEU A 66 15.97 4.99 -4.76
CA LEU A 66 16.08 6.40 -4.39
C LEU A 66 14.91 6.75 -3.47
N THR A 67 15.21 7.33 -2.32
CA THR A 67 14.22 7.81 -1.34
C THR A 67 14.48 9.27 -1.02
N ILE A 68 13.43 10.09 -1.02
CA ILE A 68 13.50 11.53 -0.69
C ILE A 68 12.27 11.94 0.15
N PRO A 69 12.32 13.09 0.85
CA PRO A 69 11.14 13.63 1.52
C PRO A 69 10.05 14.04 0.53
N GLU A 70 8.77 13.84 0.90
CA GLU A 70 7.61 14.13 0.03
C GLU A 70 7.43 15.64 -0.27
N GLY A 71 8.01 16.52 0.55
CA GLY A 71 8.05 17.96 0.32
C GLY A 71 9.09 18.42 -0.71
N THR A 72 9.92 17.52 -1.24
CA THR A 72 10.92 17.87 -2.27
C THR A 72 10.23 18.39 -3.54
N THR A 73 10.82 19.39 -4.19
CA THR A 73 10.28 19.93 -5.45
C THR A 73 10.44 18.94 -6.60
N VAL A 74 9.58 19.04 -7.62
CA VAL A 74 9.72 18.26 -8.86
C VAL A 74 11.09 18.49 -9.50
N TYR A 75 11.58 19.72 -9.50
CA TYR A 75 12.90 20.05 -10.02
C TYR A 75 14.03 19.28 -9.32
N ASP A 76 14.11 19.36 -7.99
CA ASP A 76 15.17 18.69 -7.22
C ASP A 76 15.06 17.17 -7.29
N ALA A 77 13.84 16.63 -7.26
CA ALA A 77 13.59 15.20 -7.40
C ALA A 77 14.06 14.70 -8.77
N SER A 78 13.67 15.38 -9.85
CA SER A 78 14.06 15.04 -11.23
C SER A 78 15.58 15.07 -11.41
N ARG A 79 16.26 16.07 -10.84
CA ARG A 79 17.73 16.15 -10.86
C ARG A 79 18.37 14.94 -10.16
N ARG A 80 17.84 14.51 -9.01
CA ARG A 80 18.33 13.33 -8.28
C ARG A 80 18.04 12.02 -9.04
N MET A 81 16.88 11.92 -9.68
CA MET A 81 16.51 10.78 -10.52
C MET A 81 17.48 10.64 -11.70
N ALA A 82 17.73 11.73 -12.43
CA ALA A 82 18.69 11.75 -13.54
C ALA A 82 20.11 11.38 -13.10
N ALA A 83 20.59 11.96 -12.00
CA ALA A 83 21.93 11.68 -11.47
C ALA A 83 22.13 10.20 -11.08
N ARG A 84 21.06 9.53 -10.63
CA ARG A 84 21.08 8.12 -10.24
C ARG A 84 20.64 7.16 -11.35
N ARG A 85 20.21 7.69 -12.50
CA ARG A 85 19.66 6.92 -13.63
C ARG A 85 18.50 6.02 -13.19
N VAL A 86 17.57 6.58 -12.42
CA VAL A 86 16.35 5.90 -11.98
C VAL A 86 15.12 6.61 -12.54
N ASP A 87 14.07 5.83 -12.79
CA ASP A 87 12.77 6.24 -13.35
C ASP A 87 11.69 6.43 -12.28
N ALA A 88 11.91 5.88 -11.08
CA ALA A 88 11.02 6.01 -9.95
C ALA A 88 11.73 6.44 -8.66
N VAL A 89 10.98 7.12 -7.80
CA VAL A 89 11.43 7.56 -6.48
C VAL A 89 10.40 7.25 -5.40
N LEU A 90 10.89 6.74 -4.26
CA LEU A 90 10.09 6.54 -3.06
C LEU A 90 10.08 7.83 -2.23
N LEU A 91 8.90 8.20 -1.75
CA LEU A 91 8.69 9.39 -0.95
C LEU A 91 8.47 9.02 0.52
N THR A 92 8.99 9.85 1.40
CA THR A 92 8.85 9.68 2.85
C THR A 92 8.18 10.88 3.48
N ASP A 93 7.32 10.62 4.47
CA ASP A 93 6.69 11.67 5.28
C ASP A 93 7.67 12.23 6.33
N ALA A 94 7.18 13.14 7.17
CA ALA A 94 7.97 13.77 8.23
C ALA A 94 8.44 12.77 9.31
N GLN A 95 7.77 11.62 9.41
CA GLN A 95 8.08 10.53 10.34
C GLN A 95 9.07 9.52 9.74
N GLY A 96 9.47 9.71 8.47
CA GLY A 96 10.37 8.81 7.75
C GLY A 96 9.70 7.54 7.22
N LEU A 97 8.37 7.49 7.21
CA LEU A 97 7.61 6.35 6.68
C LEU A 97 7.33 6.54 5.18
N LEU A 98 7.19 5.43 4.45
CA LEU A 98 6.86 5.42 3.03
C LEU A 98 5.47 6.04 2.81
N SER A 99 5.41 7.19 2.15
CA SER A 99 4.17 7.94 1.92
C SER A 99 3.66 7.83 0.48
N GLY A 100 4.57 7.64 -0.48
CA GLY A 100 4.20 7.53 -1.88
C GLY A 100 5.33 7.10 -2.81
N ILE A 101 4.98 6.96 -4.08
CA ILE A 101 5.91 6.73 -5.20
C ILE A 101 5.61 7.74 -6.31
N VAL A 102 6.65 8.18 -7.01
CA VAL A 102 6.54 9.00 -8.22
C VAL A 102 7.40 8.37 -9.30
N THR A 103 6.85 8.30 -10.51
CA THR A 103 7.55 7.88 -11.73
C THR A 103 7.76 9.06 -12.69
N ASP A 104 8.64 8.89 -13.68
CA ASP A 104 8.78 9.81 -14.82
C ASP A 104 7.44 10.09 -15.53
N LYS A 105 6.58 9.07 -15.65
CA LYS A 105 5.21 9.19 -16.19
C LYS A 105 4.36 10.13 -15.35
N ASP A 106 4.43 10.06 -14.03
CA ASP A 106 3.67 10.97 -13.16
C ASP A 106 4.14 12.41 -13.34
N ILE A 107 5.45 12.64 -13.49
CA ILE A 107 5.99 13.99 -13.78
C ILE A 107 5.49 14.47 -15.14
N SER A 108 5.58 13.64 -16.18
CA SER A 108 5.12 13.99 -17.53
C SER A 108 3.63 14.31 -17.57
N THR A 109 2.80 13.51 -16.91
CA THR A 109 1.34 13.59 -17.02
C THR A 109 0.71 14.55 -16.02
N ARG A 110 1.24 14.67 -14.80
CA ARG A 110 0.63 15.46 -13.72
C ARG A 110 1.32 16.81 -13.50
N VAL A 111 2.48 17.05 -14.11
CA VAL A 111 3.22 18.33 -14.01
C VAL A 111 3.34 18.98 -15.37
N ILE A 112 3.98 18.31 -16.32
CA ILE A 112 4.33 18.92 -17.62
C ILE A 112 3.07 19.14 -18.47
N ALA A 113 2.24 18.10 -18.63
CA ALA A 113 0.99 18.21 -19.38
C ALA A 113 0.02 19.24 -18.77
N GLU A 114 0.06 19.42 -17.44
CA GLU A 114 -0.77 20.37 -16.70
C GLU A 114 -0.14 21.78 -16.59
N GLY A 115 1.05 22.00 -17.17
CA GLY A 115 1.74 23.30 -17.14
C GLY A 115 2.17 23.79 -15.76
N LEU A 116 2.37 22.87 -14.79
CA LEU A 116 2.78 23.22 -13.44
C LEU A 116 4.27 23.60 -13.37
N ARG A 117 4.60 24.58 -12.52
CA ARG A 117 5.99 25.00 -12.28
C ARG A 117 6.74 23.96 -11.45
N VAL A 118 7.82 23.40 -11.99
CA VAL A 118 8.58 22.29 -11.38
C VAL A 118 9.33 22.71 -10.11
N GLU A 119 9.66 24.00 -9.99
CA GLU A 119 10.36 24.58 -8.84
C GLU A 119 9.43 24.85 -7.66
N GLN A 120 8.12 24.95 -7.90
CA GLN A 120 7.12 25.28 -6.88
C GLN A 120 6.22 24.08 -6.54
N THR A 121 6.22 23.05 -7.37
CA THR A 121 5.40 21.86 -7.18
C THR A 121 6.14 20.85 -6.33
N ALA A 122 5.54 20.47 -5.18
CA ALA A 122 6.06 19.40 -4.33
C ALA A 122 5.70 18.01 -4.88
N MET A 123 6.57 17.02 -4.64
CA MET A 123 6.35 15.62 -4.99
C MET A 123 5.05 15.06 -4.40
N SER A 124 4.71 15.45 -3.17
CA SER A 124 3.48 15.04 -2.47
C SER A 124 2.18 15.41 -3.21
N LYS A 125 2.22 16.40 -4.12
CA LYS A 125 1.08 16.81 -4.94
C LYS A 125 0.81 15.86 -6.12
N ILE A 126 1.84 15.18 -6.61
CA ILE A 126 1.75 14.35 -7.82
C ILE A 126 1.93 12.86 -7.56
N MET A 127 2.31 12.45 -6.35
CA MET A 127 2.61 11.06 -6.04
C MET A 127 1.40 10.13 -6.09
N THR A 128 1.65 8.86 -6.37
CA THR A 128 0.73 7.79 -6.00
C THR A 128 0.87 7.52 -4.50
N ARG A 129 -0.20 7.79 -3.74
CA ARG A 129 -0.23 7.60 -2.28
C ARG A 129 -0.45 6.14 -1.92
N ASN A 130 0.08 5.74 -0.76
CA ASN A 130 -0.13 4.40 -0.20
C ASN A 130 0.18 3.25 -1.18
N PRO A 131 1.39 3.20 -1.77
CA PRO A 131 1.73 2.19 -2.76
C PRO A 131 1.66 0.79 -2.16
N THR A 132 1.15 -0.17 -2.93
CA THR A 132 1.21 -1.59 -2.56
C THR A 132 2.65 -2.06 -2.57
N TYR A 133 3.07 -2.80 -1.54
CA TYR A 133 4.41 -3.36 -1.45
C TYR A 133 4.40 -4.83 -1.03
N VAL A 134 5.54 -5.49 -1.24
CA VAL A 134 5.84 -6.84 -0.75
C VAL A 134 7.10 -6.78 0.11
N THR A 135 7.25 -7.73 1.03
CA THR A 135 8.43 -7.77 1.89
C THR A 135 9.54 -8.58 1.23
N ALA A 136 10.77 -8.45 1.73
CA ALA A 136 11.91 -9.19 1.22
C ALA A 136 11.71 -10.72 1.34
N ASP A 137 10.94 -11.16 2.33
CA ASP A 137 10.67 -12.58 2.61
C ASP A 137 9.44 -13.11 1.85
N SER A 138 8.65 -12.24 1.22
CA SER A 138 7.59 -12.65 0.30
C SER A 138 8.13 -13.48 -0.86
N LEU A 139 7.32 -14.39 -1.37
CA LEU A 139 7.68 -15.17 -2.54
C LEU A 139 7.76 -14.27 -3.79
N ALA A 140 8.77 -14.48 -4.62
CA ALA A 140 8.92 -13.73 -5.87
C ALA A 140 7.74 -13.97 -6.82
N ILE A 141 7.12 -15.16 -6.77
CA ILE A 141 5.95 -15.48 -7.59
C ILE A 141 4.71 -14.68 -7.15
N GLU A 142 4.49 -14.49 -5.85
CA GLU A 142 3.39 -13.67 -5.34
C GLU A 142 3.57 -12.19 -5.73
N ALA A 143 4.81 -11.70 -5.65
CA ALA A 143 5.14 -10.37 -6.13
C ALA A 143 4.86 -10.22 -7.63
N LEU A 144 5.29 -11.20 -8.45
CA LEU A 144 5.03 -11.21 -9.89
C LEU A 144 3.53 -11.26 -10.21
N GLN A 145 2.76 -12.10 -9.51
CA GLN A 145 1.30 -12.19 -9.70
C GLN A 145 0.61 -10.84 -9.44
N LYS A 146 1.00 -10.15 -8.35
CA LYS A 146 0.50 -8.80 -8.05
C LYS A 146 0.90 -7.77 -9.14
N MET A 147 2.08 -7.91 -9.76
CA MET A 147 2.53 -7.07 -10.88
C MET A 147 1.67 -7.28 -12.13
N VAL A 148 1.43 -8.54 -12.50
CA VAL A 148 0.63 -8.88 -13.69
C VAL A 148 -0.83 -8.44 -13.52
N GLN A 149 -1.37 -8.49 -12.31
CA GLN A 149 -2.73 -8.03 -12.00
C GLN A 149 -2.86 -6.50 -11.97
N GLY A 150 -1.76 -5.74 -12.13
CA GLY A 150 -1.78 -4.28 -12.08
C GLY A 150 -2.05 -3.71 -10.69
N ILE A 151 -1.78 -4.48 -9.63
CA ILE A 151 -2.02 -4.07 -8.23
C ILE A 151 -0.92 -3.12 -7.73
N PHE A 152 0.22 -3.08 -8.42
CA PHE A 152 1.23 -2.04 -8.21
C PHE A 152 0.86 -0.81 -9.03
N SER A 153 0.90 0.35 -8.37
CA SER A 153 0.53 1.66 -8.92
C SER A 153 1.55 2.69 -8.52
#